data_AF-A0A497IA82-F1
#
_entry.id   AF-A0A497IA82-F1
#
_cell.length_a   1.000
_cell.length_b   1.000
_cell.length_c   1.000
_cell.angle_alpha   90.00
_cell.angle_beta   90.00
_cell.angle_gamma   90.00
#
_symmetry.space_group_name_H-M   'P 1'
#
loop_
_entity.id
_entity.type
_entity.pdbx_description
1 polymer ?
#
loop_
_entity_poly.entity_id
_entity_poly.type
_entity_poly.pdbx_seq_one_letter_code
_entity_poly.pdbx_strand_id
1 'polypeptide(L)'
;MSTEKYFYLRKLLTVMEIEEEEVKDILNVLHAAEELLREFKIDELKECSNHIIHSAAIYQDKYAINTAIIIYAISKVLERRKFRESKEIETFVEKVLKGLGDLSRALEASNLEDFMRIIKSMMREISLVDRNFSEYLEHVLHKARLKKASKIYEHGLSLGKVAELLGLSKWEVMQYTGKTRIHDRKDTKTMSVRDRLKKVEDIFS
;
A
#
# COMPACT_ATOMS: atom_id res chain seq x y z
N MET A 1 -12.75 -17.09 -21.84
CA MET A 1 -11.56 -17.37 -21.01
C MET A 1 -11.98 -18.31 -19.90
N SER A 2 -11.45 -19.53 -19.93
CA SER A 2 -12.14 -20.77 -19.54
C SER A 2 -12.03 -21.15 -18.06
N THR A 3 -13.08 -21.84 -17.61
CA THR A 3 -13.28 -22.51 -16.31
C THR A 3 -12.13 -23.42 -15.88
N GLU A 4 -11.31 -23.90 -16.82
CA GLU A 4 -10.11 -24.70 -16.54
C GLU A 4 -9.01 -23.89 -15.82
N LYS A 5 -8.76 -22.62 -16.18
CA LYS A 5 -7.75 -21.78 -15.51
C LYS A 5 -8.07 -21.64 -14.01
N TYR A 6 -9.35 -21.50 -13.68
CA TYR A 6 -9.86 -21.43 -12.31
C TYR A 6 -9.72 -22.75 -11.53
N PHE A 7 -9.87 -23.90 -12.18
CA PHE A 7 -9.66 -25.19 -11.54
C PHE A 7 -8.20 -25.43 -11.17
N TYR A 8 -7.26 -25.04 -12.03
CA TYR A 8 -5.83 -25.12 -11.73
C TYR A 8 -5.40 -24.12 -10.65
N LEU A 9 -5.89 -22.88 -10.71
CA LEU A 9 -5.73 -21.88 -9.65
C LEU A 9 -6.19 -22.45 -8.30
N ARG A 10 -7.41 -22.99 -8.23
CA ARG A 10 -7.99 -23.54 -6.99
C ARG A 10 -7.17 -24.67 -6.38
N LYS A 11 -6.55 -25.53 -7.21
CA LYS A 11 -5.70 -26.65 -6.75
C LYS A 11 -4.29 -26.21 -6.34
N LEU A 12 -3.76 -25.13 -6.94
CA LEU A 12 -2.52 -24.47 -6.52
C LEU A 12 -2.71 -23.68 -5.22
N LEU A 13 -3.84 -23.00 -5.06
CA LEU A 13 -4.18 -22.17 -3.91
C LEU A 13 -4.36 -22.97 -2.61
N THR A 14 -4.81 -24.24 -2.68
CA THR A 14 -4.88 -25.11 -1.48
C THR A 14 -3.50 -25.41 -0.86
N VAL A 15 -2.41 -25.09 -1.57
CA VAL A 15 -1.01 -25.26 -1.11
C VAL A 15 -0.37 -23.91 -0.73
N MET A 16 -1.04 -22.79 -0.96
CA MET A 16 -0.48 -21.44 -0.81
C MET A 16 -0.87 -20.81 0.54
N GLU A 17 0.07 -20.09 1.16
CA GLU A 17 -0.19 -19.21 2.31
C GLU A 17 -0.94 -17.91 1.92
N ILE A 18 -1.72 -17.90 0.84
CA ILE A 18 -2.48 -16.72 0.37
C ILE A 18 -3.83 -17.14 -0.25
N GLU A 19 -4.87 -16.37 0.05
CA GLU A 19 -6.24 -16.60 -0.41
C GLU A 19 -6.43 -16.20 -1.89
N GLU A 20 -7.35 -16.86 -2.59
CA GLU A 20 -7.66 -16.60 -4.02
C GLU A 20 -8.06 -15.15 -4.27
N GLU A 21 -8.89 -14.62 -3.39
CA GLU A 21 -9.41 -13.26 -3.47
C GLU A 21 -8.28 -12.22 -3.35
N GLU A 22 -7.28 -12.49 -2.50
CA GLU A 22 -6.13 -11.61 -2.37
C GLU A 22 -5.20 -11.64 -3.57
N VAL A 23 -4.97 -12.82 -4.15
CA VAL A 23 -4.22 -12.93 -5.41
C VAL A 23 -4.89 -12.06 -6.48
N LYS A 24 -6.21 -12.14 -6.59
CA LYS A 24 -6.98 -11.34 -7.54
C LYS A 24 -6.86 -9.84 -7.26
N ASP A 25 -6.97 -9.42 -6.01
CA ASP A 25 -6.81 -8.03 -5.60
C ASP A 25 -5.42 -7.48 -5.92
N ILE A 26 -4.37 -8.24 -5.61
CA ILE A 26 -2.98 -7.87 -5.95
C ILE A 26 -2.84 -7.71 -7.46
N LEU A 27 -3.30 -8.68 -8.26
CA LEU A 27 -3.22 -8.60 -9.72
C LEU A 27 -3.98 -7.40 -10.29
N ASN A 28 -5.18 -7.11 -9.79
CA ASN A 28 -5.96 -5.94 -10.22
C ASN A 28 -5.19 -4.64 -9.96
N VAL A 29 -4.57 -4.52 -8.80
CA VAL A 29 -3.82 -3.34 -8.39
C VAL A 29 -2.51 -3.20 -9.18
N LEU A 30 -1.82 -4.31 -9.47
CA LEU A 30 -0.63 -4.30 -10.34
C LEU A 30 -0.98 -3.86 -11.77
N HIS A 31 -2.03 -4.41 -12.36
CA HIS A 31 -2.48 -4.02 -13.71
C HIS A 31 -2.91 -2.54 -13.76
N ALA A 32 -3.70 -2.09 -12.78
CA ALA A 32 -4.10 -0.69 -12.70
C ALA A 32 -2.87 0.23 -12.53
N ALA A 33 -1.88 -0.16 -11.73
CA ALA A 33 -0.65 0.59 -11.56
C ALA A 33 0.16 0.68 -12.87
N GLU A 34 0.24 -0.40 -13.65
CA GLU A 34 0.89 -0.38 -14.97
C GLU A 34 0.20 0.58 -15.93
N GLU A 35 -1.14 0.54 -16.02
CA GLU A 35 -1.93 1.41 -16.89
C GLU A 35 -1.73 2.89 -16.51
N LEU A 36 -1.87 3.21 -15.22
CA LEU A 36 -1.67 4.57 -14.71
C LEU A 36 -0.24 5.08 -14.93
N LEU A 37 0.77 4.22 -14.84
CA LEU A 37 2.15 4.59 -15.15
C LEU A 37 2.38 4.84 -16.64
N ARG A 38 1.78 4.04 -17.52
CA ARG A 38 1.87 4.24 -18.98
C ARG A 38 1.21 5.56 -19.40
N GLU A 39 0.13 5.94 -18.75
CA GLU A 39 -0.56 7.22 -18.95
C GLU A 39 0.05 8.37 -18.13
N PHE A 40 1.08 8.08 -17.32
CA PHE A 40 1.76 9.03 -16.45
C PHE A 40 0.84 9.76 -15.44
N LYS A 41 -0.23 9.09 -15.00
CA LYS A 41 -1.22 9.57 -14.01
C LYS A 41 -0.75 9.33 -12.57
N ILE A 42 0.28 10.08 -12.15
CA ILE A 42 0.98 9.86 -10.87
C ILE A 42 0.08 10.03 -9.64
N ASP A 43 -0.84 10.98 -9.66
CA ASP A 43 -1.75 11.23 -8.53
C ASP A 43 -2.72 10.06 -8.32
N GLU A 44 -3.20 9.45 -9.40
CA GLU A 44 -4.09 8.28 -9.36
C GLU A 44 -3.35 7.02 -8.91
N LEU A 45 -2.06 6.87 -9.27
CA LEU A 45 -1.23 5.74 -8.84
C LEU A 45 -1.14 5.66 -7.30
N LYS A 46 -1.06 6.82 -6.66
CA LYS A 46 -1.07 6.93 -5.20
C LYS A 46 -2.38 6.41 -4.60
N GLU A 47 -3.52 6.73 -5.21
CA GLU A 47 -4.82 6.27 -4.71
C GLU A 47 -5.04 4.78 -5.01
N CYS A 48 -4.58 4.28 -6.16
CA CYS A 48 -4.56 2.84 -6.48
C CYS A 48 -3.89 2.01 -5.37
N SER A 49 -2.79 2.50 -4.81
CA SER A 49 -2.10 1.83 -3.70
C SER A 49 -2.93 1.72 -2.40
N ASN A 50 -4.05 2.45 -2.26
CA ASN A 50 -4.95 2.36 -1.11
C ASN A 50 -6.01 1.26 -1.29
N HIS A 51 -6.31 0.83 -2.52
CA HIS A 51 -7.36 -0.17 -2.77
C HIS A 51 -7.05 -1.52 -2.14
N ILE A 52 -5.77 -1.90 -2.10
CA ILE A 52 -5.33 -3.18 -1.53
C ILE A 52 -5.15 -3.14 -0.01
N ILE A 53 -5.27 -1.97 0.63
CA ILE A 53 -5.08 -1.85 2.07
C ILE A 53 -6.23 -2.46 2.86
N HIS A 54 -7.44 -2.49 2.28
CA HIS A 54 -8.58 -3.12 2.94
C HIS A 54 -8.37 -4.64 3.07
N SER A 55 -8.04 -5.32 1.97
CA SER A 55 -7.70 -6.76 1.99
C SER A 55 -6.46 -7.03 2.83
N ALA A 56 -5.39 -6.24 2.66
CA ALA A 56 -4.18 -6.35 3.48
C ALA A 56 -4.43 -6.20 5.00
N ALA A 57 -5.42 -5.40 5.42
CA ALA A 57 -5.77 -5.24 6.82
C ALA A 57 -6.57 -6.43 7.37
N ILE A 58 -7.41 -7.05 6.54
CA ILE A 58 -8.24 -8.20 6.92
C ILE A 58 -7.39 -9.46 7.02
N TYR A 59 -6.61 -9.76 5.98
CA TYR A 59 -5.85 -11.00 5.85
C TYR A 59 -4.42 -10.90 6.38
N GLN A 60 -3.94 -9.67 6.64
CA GLN A 60 -2.59 -9.41 7.14
C GLN A 60 -1.50 -9.94 6.20
N ASP A 61 -1.82 -10.00 4.91
CA ASP A 61 -0.96 -10.62 3.92
C ASP A 61 0.23 -9.75 3.54
N LYS A 62 1.40 -10.36 3.62
CA LYS A 62 2.67 -9.68 3.37
C LYS A 62 2.80 -9.28 1.90
N TYR A 63 2.21 -9.99 0.95
CA TYR A 63 2.32 -9.68 -0.48
C TYR A 63 1.47 -8.46 -0.83
N ALA A 64 0.23 -8.39 -0.33
CA ALA A 64 -0.65 -7.23 -0.43
C ALA A 64 -0.04 -5.98 0.21
N ILE A 65 0.49 -6.10 1.43
CA ILE A 65 1.15 -4.99 2.14
C ILE A 65 2.37 -4.47 1.35
N ASN A 66 3.25 -5.36 0.90
CA ASN A 66 4.44 -4.96 0.14
C ASN A 66 4.08 -4.33 -1.20
N THR A 67 3.04 -4.81 -1.87
CA THR A 67 2.50 -4.22 -3.11
C THR A 67 2.02 -2.79 -2.86
N ALA A 68 1.23 -2.58 -1.81
CA ALA A 68 0.75 -1.25 -1.43
C ALA A 68 1.89 -0.26 -1.15
N ILE A 69 2.94 -0.73 -0.46
CA ILE A 69 4.13 0.09 -0.14
C ILE A 69 4.87 0.47 -1.41
N ILE A 70 5.14 -0.49 -2.31
CA ILE A 70 5.87 -0.24 -3.56
C ILE A 70 5.13 0.76 -4.44
N ILE A 71 3.84 0.56 -4.67
CA ILE A 71 3.06 1.44 -5.57
C ILE A 71 3.02 2.87 -5.01
N TYR A 72 2.82 3.02 -3.69
CA TYR A 72 2.86 4.33 -3.06
C TYR A 72 4.26 4.97 -3.13
N ALA A 73 5.32 4.18 -2.92
CA ALA A 73 6.69 4.68 -2.99
C ALA A 73 7.06 5.14 -4.41
N ILE A 74 6.64 4.40 -5.44
CA ILE A 74 6.79 4.80 -6.85
C ILE A 74 6.12 6.15 -7.09
N SER A 75 4.85 6.30 -6.66
CA SER A 75 4.14 7.58 -6.83
C SER A 75 4.90 8.73 -6.17
N LYS A 76 5.44 8.51 -4.96
CA LYS A 76 6.20 9.54 -4.23
C LYS A 76 7.53 9.89 -4.84
N VAL A 77 8.22 8.95 -5.47
CA VAL A 77 9.43 9.24 -6.24
C VAL A 77 9.07 10.06 -7.48
N LEU A 78 8.05 9.65 -8.22
CA LEU A 78 7.60 10.33 -9.44
C LEU A 78 6.97 11.70 -9.19
N GLU A 79 6.49 11.99 -7.98
CA GLU A 79 6.03 13.34 -7.61
C GLU A 79 7.20 14.36 -7.50
N ARG A 80 8.46 13.92 -7.38
CA ARG A 80 9.59 14.83 -7.17
C ARG A 80 9.96 15.58 -8.44
N ARG A 81 9.86 16.92 -8.39
CA ARG A 81 10.14 17.79 -9.54
C ARG A 81 11.55 17.58 -10.12
N LYS A 82 12.59 17.58 -9.29
CA LYS A 82 13.98 17.38 -9.72
C LYS A 82 14.20 16.05 -10.45
N PHE A 83 13.50 15.00 -10.01
CA PHE A 83 13.57 13.70 -10.67
C PHE A 83 12.75 13.68 -11.96
N ARG A 84 11.59 14.35 -12.00
CA ARG A 84 10.77 14.47 -13.21
C ARG A 84 11.46 15.21 -14.35
N GLU A 85 12.30 16.17 -14.01
CA GLU A 85 13.10 16.95 -14.97
C GLU A 85 14.43 16.27 -15.33
N SER A 86 14.71 15.08 -14.76
CA SER A 86 15.97 14.36 -14.94
C SER A 86 15.87 13.32 -16.07
N LYS A 87 17.01 12.95 -16.67
CA LYS A 87 17.05 11.96 -17.76
C LYS A 87 16.81 10.53 -17.25
N GLU A 88 17.04 10.30 -15.97
CA GLU A 88 16.90 9.02 -15.29
C GLU A 88 15.45 8.57 -15.16
N ILE A 89 14.47 9.48 -15.34
CA ILE A 89 13.05 9.16 -15.21
C ILE A 89 12.60 8.06 -16.18
N GLU A 90 13.03 8.12 -17.43
CA GLU A 90 12.62 7.16 -18.48
C GLU A 90 13.10 5.76 -18.10
N THR A 91 14.39 5.62 -17.78
CA THR A 91 14.97 4.35 -17.34
C THR A 91 14.32 3.82 -16.06
N PHE A 92 13.96 4.70 -15.12
CA PHE A 92 13.26 4.28 -13.91
C PHE A 92 11.84 3.78 -14.21
N VAL A 93 11.07 4.50 -15.02
CA VAL A 93 9.71 4.10 -15.40
C VAL A 93 9.73 2.76 -16.15
N GLU A 94 10.67 2.55 -17.07
CA GLU A 94 10.84 1.27 -17.76
C GLU A 94 11.13 0.12 -16.79
N LYS A 95 12.06 0.33 -15.85
CA LYS A 95 12.38 -0.66 -14.81
C LYS A 95 11.18 -0.95 -13.92
N VAL A 96 10.40 0.06 -13.56
CA VAL A 96 9.20 -0.09 -12.74
C VAL A 96 8.13 -0.87 -13.50
N LEU A 97 7.82 -0.51 -14.75
CA LEU A 97 6.85 -1.21 -15.58
C LEU A 97 7.23 -2.68 -15.76
N LYS A 98 8.52 -2.95 -16.03
CA LYS A 98 9.03 -4.32 -16.08
C LYS A 98 8.85 -5.03 -14.73
N GLY A 99 9.19 -4.37 -13.62
CA GLY A 99 9.04 -4.93 -12.28
C GLY A 99 7.59 -5.28 -11.93
N LEU A 100 6.63 -4.43 -12.27
CA LEU A 100 5.20 -4.70 -12.08
C LEU A 100 4.74 -5.91 -12.90
N GLY A 101 5.13 -5.99 -14.17
CA GLY A 101 4.81 -7.14 -15.02
C GLY A 101 5.48 -8.43 -14.54
N ASP A 102 6.70 -8.34 -13.99
CA ASP A 102 7.40 -9.46 -13.36
C ASP A 102 6.65 -9.94 -12.10
N LEU A 103 6.14 -9.02 -11.26
CA LEU A 103 5.32 -9.36 -10.09
C LEU A 103 4.03 -10.07 -10.46
N SER A 104 3.30 -9.57 -11.46
CA SER A 104 2.05 -10.17 -11.94
C SER A 104 2.30 -11.60 -12.41
N ARG A 105 3.35 -11.83 -13.21
CA ARG A 105 3.72 -13.16 -13.70
C ARG A 105 4.15 -14.11 -12.57
N ALA A 106 4.95 -13.63 -11.61
CA ALA A 106 5.36 -14.43 -10.46
C ALA A 106 4.15 -14.87 -9.62
N LEU A 107 3.19 -13.96 -9.42
CA LEU A 107 1.97 -14.24 -8.67
C LEU A 107 1.04 -15.21 -9.40
N GLU A 108 0.83 -15.03 -10.71
CA GLU A 108 0.07 -15.98 -11.55
C GLU A 108 0.69 -17.38 -11.57
N ALA A 109 2.03 -17.45 -11.56
CA ALA A 109 2.78 -18.70 -11.47
C ALA A 109 2.86 -19.26 -10.04
N SER A 110 2.23 -18.62 -9.06
CA SER A 110 2.28 -18.99 -7.64
C SER A 110 3.70 -19.04 -7.06
N ASN A 111 4.64 -18.30 -7.66
CA ASN A 111 6.03 -18.23 -7.24
C ASN A 111 6.25 -17.06 -6.26
N LEU A 112 5.82 -17.26 -5.02
CA LEU A 112 5.85 -16.25 -3.97
C LEU A 112 7.27 -15.85 -3.54
N GLU A 113 8.25 -16.75 -3.68
CA GLU A 113 9.66 -16.45 -3.43
C GLU A 113 10.20 -15.45 -4.45
N ASP A 114 9.91 -15.69 -5.74
CA ASP A 114 10.30 -14.78 -6.79
C ASP A 114 9.58 -13.43 -6.67
N PHE A 115 8.29 -13.45 -6.34
CA PHE A 115 7.54 -12.23 -6.04
C PHE A 115 8.27 -11.37 -5.00
N MET A 116 8.68 -11.96 -3.88
CA MET A 116 9.41 -11.24 -2.82
C MET A 116 10.81 -10.79 -3.27
N ARG A 117 11.48 -11.58 -4.11
CA ARG A 117 12.77 -11.19 -4.71
C ARG A 117 12.61 -9.96 -5.60
N ILE A 118 11.56 -9.89 -6.42
CA ILE A 118 11.25 -8.76 -7.29
C ILE A 118 10.91 -7.53 -6.46
N ILE A 119 10.05 -7.66 -5.44
CA ILE A 119 9.74 -6.57 -4.48
C ILE A 119 11.03 -5.98 -3.90
N LYS A 120 11.94 -6.83 -3.38
CA LYS A 120 13.22 -6.37 -2.82
C LYS A 120 14.07 -5.63 -3.85
N SER A 121 14.05 -6.09 -5.11
CA SER A 121 14.76 -5.41 -6.19
C SER A 121 14.18 -4.03 -6.49
N MET A 122 12.86 -3.94 -6.59
CA MET A 122 12.16 -2.66 -6.80
C MET A 122 12.40 -1.68 -5.64
N MET A 123 12.40 -2.17 -4.39
CA MET A 123 12.75 -1.33 -3.22
C MET A 123 14.18 -0.76 -3.33
N ARG A 124 15.14 -1.52 -3.85
CA ARG A 124 16.51 -1.03 -4.05
C ARG A 124 16.57 0.06 -5.13
N GLU A 125 15.89 -0.13 -6.25
CA GLU A 125 15.80 0.89 -7.31
C GLU A 125 15.16 2.18 -6.79
N ILE A 126 14.04 2.08 -6.07
CA ILE A 126 13.39 3.22 -5.41
C ILE A 126 14.36 3.91 -4.44
N SER A 127 15.09 3.15 -3.64
CA SER A 127 16.05 3.72 -2.67
C SER A 127 17.23 4.43 -3.34
N LEU A 128 17.68 3.94 -4.50
CA LEU A 128 18.76 4.55 -5.27
C LEU A 128 18.32 5.90 -5.82
N VAL A 129 17.15 5.97 -6.45
CA VAL A 129 16.58 7.23 -6.92
C VAL A 129 16.30 8.16 -5.74
N ASP A 130 15.72 7.62 -4.67
CA ASP A 130 15.45 8.40 -3.47
C ASP A 130 16.72 9.06 -2.92
N ARG A 131 17.84 8.32 -2.81
CA ARG A 131 19.12 8.87 -2.35
C ARG A 131 19.67 9.96 -3.26
N ASN A 132 19.54 9.81 -4.57
CA ASN A 132 20.10 10.75 -5.54
C ASN A 132 19.27 12.05 -5.64
N PHE A 133 17.98 11.98 -5.33
CA PHE A 133 17.03 13.08 -5.56
C PHE A 133 16.26 13.52 -4.30
N SER A 134 16.62 13.02 -3.11
CA SER A 134 15.99 13.45 -1.86
C SER A 134 16.63 14.74 -1.34
N GLU A 135 15.78 15.72 -1.03
CA GLU A 135 16.15 16.92 -0.26
C GLU A 135 16.01 16.69 1.25
N TYR A 136 15.42 15.57 1.67
CA TYR A 136 15.10 15.24 3.06
C TYR A 136 15.83 13.97 3.53
N LEU A 137 16.17 13.90 4.81
CA LEU A 137 16.79 12.73 5.44
C LEU A 137 15.87 11.50 5.47
N GLU A 138 14.54 11.71 5.40
CA GLU A 138 13.56 10.64 5.50
C GLU A 138 13.37 9.91 4.16
N HIS A 139 13.67 8.61 4.15
CA HIS A 139 13.58 7.76 2.96
C HIS A 139 12.14 7.50 2.53
N VAL A 140 11.87 7.53 1.21
CA VAL A 140 10.52 7.35 0.63
C VAL A 140 9.88 6.03 1.07
N LEU A 141 10.65 4.94 1.13
CA LEU A 141 10.14 3.64 1.58
C LEU A 141 9.71 3.66 3.04
N HIS A 142 10.44 4.38 3.90
CA HIS A 142 10.06 4.51 5.31
C HIS A 142 8.74 5.29 5.43
N LYS A 143 8.63 6.42 4.71
CA LYS A 143 7.39 7.21 4.62
C LYS A 143 6.22 6.41 4.03
N ALA A 144 6.48 5.55 3.05
CA ALA A 144 5.48 4.66 2.48
C ALA A 144 4.95 3.68 3.54
N ARG A 145 5.84 3.04 4.30
CA ARG A 145 5.46 2.17 5.41
C ARG A 145 4.64 2.93 6.46
N LEU A 146 5.08 4.10 6.91
CA LEU A 146 4.31 4.91 7.86
C LEU A 146 2.91 5.24 7.34
N LYS A 147 2.81 5.63 6.06
CA LYS A 147 1.52 5.93 5.43
C LYS A 147 0.60 4.72 5.41
N LYS A 148 1.11 3.54 5.05
CA LYS A 148 0.32 2.30 5.00
C LYS A 148 -0.01 1.77 6.39
N ALA A 149 0.91 1.87 7.34
CA ALA A 149 0.67 1.58 8.75
C ALA A 149 -0.50 2.40 9.29
N SER A 150 -0.53 3.71 9.01
CA SER A 150 -1.64 4.57 9.38
C SER A 150 -2.97 4.11 8.82
N LYS A 151 -3.01 3.68 7.55
CA LYS A 151 -4.23 3.21 6.92
C LYS A 151 -4.69 1.85 7.46
N ILE A 152 -3.77 0.91 7.67
CA ILE A 152 -4.09 -0.41 8.24
C ILE A 152 -4.58 -0.26 9.69
N TYR A 153 -3.96 0.62 10.48
CA TYR A 153 -4.41 0.92 11.84
C TYR A 153 -5.83 1.52 11.88
N GLU A 154 -6.18 2.39 10.93
CA GLU A 154 -7.56 2.91 10.79
C GLU A 154 -8.60 1.81 10.53
N HIS A 155 -8.19 0.68 9.94
CA HIS A 155 -9.06 -0.48 9.73
C HIS A 155 -9.20 -1.37 10.97
N GLY A 156 -8.68 -0.94 12.14
CA GLY A 156 -8.92 -1.60 13.43
C GLY A 156 -7.84 -2.60 13.84
N LEU A 157 -6.77 -2.75 13.05
CA LEU A 157 -5.66 -3.62 13.41
C LEU A 157 -4.85 -3.02 14.58
N SER A 158 -4.41 -3.86 15.52
CA SER A 158 -3.69 -3.37 16.70
C SER A 158 -2.37 -2.68 16.32
N LEU A 159 -2.00 -1.63 17.06
CA LEU A 159 -0.76 -0.88 16.84
C LEU A 159 0.48 -1.79 16.81
N GLY A 160 0.50 -2.81 17.67
CA GLY A 160 1.60 -3.77 17.73
C GLY A 160 1.68 -4.64 16.49
N LYS A 161 0.55 -5.12 15.99
CA LYS A 161 0.52 -5.96 14.78
C LYS A 161 0.90 -5.17 13.53
N VAL A 162 0.41 -3.94 13.41
CA VAL A 162 0.79 -3.02 12.32
C VAL A 162 2.31 -2.76 12.34
N ALA A 163 2.87 -2.47 13.51
CA ALA A 163 4.31 -2.23 13.66
C ALA A 163 5.14 -3.45 13.22
N GLU A 164 4.74 -4.66 13.64
CA GLU A 164 5.38 -5.92 13.25
C GLU A 164 5.31 -6.15 11.72
N LEU A 165 4.12 -6.04 11.12
CA LEU A 165 3.89 -6.31 9.69
C LEU A 165 4.70 -5.38 8.78
N LEU A 166 4.84 -4.11 9.16
CA LEU A 166 5.54 -3.11 8.35
C LEU A 166 7.01 -2.89 8.76
N GLY A 167 7.50 -3.60 9.77
CA GLY A 167 8.88 -3.42 10.26
C GLY A 167 9.13 -2.01 10.80
N LEU A 168 8.17 -1.47 11.55
CA LEU A 168 8.21 -0.15 12.19
C LEU A 168 8.20 -0.31 13.72
N SER A 169 8.60 0.73 14.44
CA SER A 169 8.35 0.79 15.87
C SER A 169 6.91 1.22 16.16
N LYS A 170 6.35 0.74 17.28
CA LYS A 170 5.03 1.20 17.77
C LYS A 170 4.99 2.72 17.94
N TRP A 171 6.10 3.32 18.36
CA TRP A 171 6.22 4.76 18.56
C TRP A 171 6.09 5.52 17.24
N GLU A 172 6.78 5.08 16.19
CA GLU A 172 6.68 5.69 14.85
C GLU A 172 5.25 5.64 14.30
N VAL A 173 4.59 4.48 14.41
CA VAL A 173 3.19 4.34 13.96
C VAL A 173 2.29 5.27 14.75
N MET A 174 2.41 5.32 16.09
CA MET A 174 1.62 6.18 16.96
C MET A 174 1.85 7.68 16.69
N GLN A 175 3.09 8.09 16.51
CA GLN A 175 3.43 9.48 16.19
C GLN A 175 2.85 9.89 14.84
N TYR A 176 2.91 9.02 13.85
CA TYR A 176 2.38 9.32 12.53
C TYR A 176 0.84 9.34 12.53
N THR A 177 0.18 8.37 13.18
CA THR A 177 -1.28 8.32 13.29
C THR A 177 -1.87 9.42 14.16
N GLY A 178 -1.13 9.90 15.16
CA GLY A 178 -1.52 11.06 15.97
C GLY A 178 -1.40 12.39 15.23
N LYS A 179 -0.52 12.47 14.21
CA LYS A 179 -0.37 13.66 13.35
C LYS A 179 -1.37 13.69 12.21
N THR A 180 -1.80 12.53 11.72
CA THR A 180 -2.91 12.43 10.78
C THR A 180 -4.20 12.61 11.60
N ARG A 181 -5.11 13.49 11.16
CA ARG A 181 -6.38 13.79 11.84
C ARG A 181 -7.39 12.62 11.83
N ILE A 182 -6.95 11.42 12.17
CA ILE A 182 -7.75 10.19 12.22
C ILE A 182 -8.88 10.33 13.25
N HIS A 183 -8.60 11.05 14.34
CA HIS A 183 -9.57 11.41 15.37
C HIS A 183 -10.58 12.50 14.93
N ASP A 184 -10.34 13.21 13.81
CA ASP A 184 -11.26 14.26 13.31
C ASP A 184 -12.12 13.82 12.12
N ARG A 185 -12.12 12.52 11.74
CA ARG A 185 -13.03 12.04 10.68
C ARG A 185 -14.48 12.23 11.12
N LYS A 186 -15.37 12.56 10.17
CA LYS A 186 -16.80 12.78 10.46
C LYS A 186 -17.44 11.57 11.17
N ASP A 187 -16.94 10.37 10.92
CA ASP A 187 -17.43 9.12 11.50
C ASP A 187 -16.89 8.86 12.92
N THR A 188 -15.86 9.58 13.36
CA THR A 188 -15.31 9.57 14.73
C THR A 188 -15.72 10.80 15.54
N LYS A 189 -16.53 11.72 14.97
CA LYS A 189 -17.17 12.79 15.75
C LYS A 189 -18.19 12.18 16.71
N THR A 190 -17.72 11.88 17.91
CA THR A 190 -18.61 11.68 19.05
C THR A 190 -19.41 12.96 19.31
N MET A 191 -20.68 12.80 19.73
CA MET A 191 -21.54 13.92 20.09
C MET A 191 -20.78 14.89 21.01
N SER A 192 -20.88 16.19 20.73
CA SER A 192 -20.24 17.19 21.59
C SER A 192 -20.79 17.06 23.01
N VAL A 193 -19.99 17.50 24.01
CA VAL A 193 -20.46 17.52 25.41
C VAL A 193 -21.79 18.27 25.53
N ARG A 194 -21.97 19.33 24.74
CA ARG A 194 -23.19 20.14 24.68
C ARG A 194 -24.39 19.35 24.15
N ASP A 195 -24.21 18.60 23.07
CA ASP A 195 -25.27 17.77 22.49
C ASP A 195 -25.63 16.61 23.42
N ARG A 196 -24.66 16.08 24.17
CA ARG A 196 -24.89 15.07 25.21
C ARG A 196 -25.70 15.61 26.37
N LEU A 197 -25.39 16.82 26.84
CA LEU A 197 -26.13 17.47 27.92
C LEU A 197 -27.60 17.68 27.54
N LYS A 198 -27.83 18.20 26.32
CA LYS A 198 -29.17 18.48 25.82
C LYS A 198 -30.03 17.22 25.69
N LYS A 199 -29.42 16.13 25.23
CA LYS A 199 -30.10 14.83 25.11
C LYS A 199 -30.46 14.22 26.48
N VAL A 200 -29.68 14.52 27.52
CA VAL A 200 -30.00 14.14 28.90
C VAL A 200 -31.15 15.01 29.42
N GLU A 201 -31.13 16.32 29.18
CA GLU A 201 -32.23 17.23 29.53
C GLU A 201 -33.55 16.79 28.90
N ASP A 202 -33.54 16.36 27.62
CA ASP A 202 -34.71 15.83 26.91
C ASP A 202 -35.23 14.49 27.46
N ILE A 203 -34.38 13.68 28.13
CA ILE A 203 -34.77 12.40 28.74
C ILE A 203 -35.41 12.61 30.12
N PHE A 204 -34.98 13.65 30.84
CA PHE A 204 -35.43 13.96 32.20
C PHE A 204 -36.48 15.09 32.26
N SER A 205 -36.96 15.57 31.10
CA SER A 205 -38.12 16.46 30.94
C SER A 205 -39.38 15.66 30.63
#